data_AF-A0A813A176-F1
#
_entry.id   AF-A0A813A176-F1
#
_cell.length_a   1.000
_cell.length_b   1.000
_cell.length_c   1.000
_cell.angle_alpha   90.00
_cell.angle_beta   90.00
_cell.angle_gamma   90.00
#
_symmetry.space_group_name_H-M   'P 1'
#
loop_
_entity.id
_entity.type
_entity.pdbx_description
1 polymer ?
#
loop_
_entity_poly.entity_id
_entity_poly.type
_entity_poly.pdbx_seq_one_letter_code
_entity_poly.pdbx_strand_id
1 'polypeptide(L)'
;MTLREQPQPAIMSSSNISYHGQIKDDAEVCWVSFPGAYASGWEALVGQHNADSVACVFLTTPEDGFGKHADDPKNPGQCYCSRIYGRRDHRQFGYLQVFDPTDTERRQQLKEIARVTKAVLISSDATEEAKAEAERQAVEQWRKCGCVASWGCQWFHRWLHRVREAVSKGQKLKAVFFPGQVGEGIPSMDQLRDPGFNPWDGVGCGGSQKAELATLHEEGWSFEGVDVTQFLQESFNPESIVDALSPEGSWKRSIVVEQLKPLKPDKGLPGLPQIHWRVRCHDGHGFVSSQLRHTTVAVDSFRTLLGRGPRI
;
A
#
# COMPACT_ATOMS: atom_id res chain seq x y z
N MET A 1 -13.08 -4.93 24.86
CA MET A 1 -13.27 -4.96 23.40
C MET A 1 -11.89 -4.93 22.79
N THR A 2 -11.42 -6.05 22.26
CA THR A 2 -10.04 -6.26 21.83
C THR A 2 -9.69 -5.32 20.67
N LEU A 3 -8.68 -4.47 20.87
CA LEU A 3 -8.07 -3.63 19.85
C LEU A 3 -7.52 -4.56 18.76
N ARG A 4 -8.23 -4.66 17.64
CA ARG A 4 -7.74 -5.35 16.45
C ARG A 4 -6.62 -4.50 15.88
N GLU A 5 -5.41 -5.06 15.83
CA GLU A 5 -4.31 -4.48 15.07
C GLU A 5 -4.79 -4.19 13.66
N GLN A 6 -4.70 -2.92 13.25
CA GLN A 6 -5.02 -2.53 11.89
C GLN A 6 -3.95 -3.10 10.96
N PRO A 7 -4.32 -3.71 9.82
CA PRO A 7 -3.34 -4.21 8.87
C PRO A 7 -2.53 -3.03 8.34
N GLN A 8 -1.25 -2.96 8.74
CA GLN A 8 -0.33 -1.96 8.21
C GLN A 8 -0.06 -2.27 6.73
N PRO A 9 0.01 -1.25 5.86
CA PRO A 9 0.48 -1.46 4.50
C PRO A 9 1.92 -2.01 4.55
N ALA A 10 2.19 -3.07 3.79
CA ALA A 10 3.49 -3.75 3.71
C ALA A 10 4.63 -2.82 3.24
N ILE A 11 4.31 -1.65 2.69
CA ILE A 11 5.29 -0.63 2.27
C ILE A 11 5.83 0.18 3.46
N MET A 12 5.23 0.06 4.66
CA MET A 12 5.84 0.63 5.88
C MET A 12 7.11 -0.12 6.33
N SER A 13 7.38 -1.33 5.80
CA SER A 13 8.56 -2.13 6.18
C SER A 13 9.71 -2.11 5.17
N SER A 14 9.53 -1.53 3.98
CA SER A 14 10.56 -1.52 2.93
C SER A 14 10.96 -0.09 2.56
N SER A 15 11.86 0.49 3.36
CA SER A 15 12.55 1.78 3.14
C SER A 15 11.63 3.03 3.06
N ASN A 16 12.03 4.14 3.69
CA ASN A 16 11.31 5.42 3.74
C ASN A 16 11.23 6.14 2.36
N ILE A 17 10.93 5.44 1.28
CA ILE A 17 10.95 5.99 -0.08
C ILE A 17 9.53 6.40 -0.48
N SER A 18 9.32 7.70 -0.65
CA SER A 18 8.10 8.21 -1.26
C SER A 18 8.05 7.85 -2.74
N TYR A 19 6.85 7.59 -3.24
CA TYR A 19 6.55 7.42 -4.65
C TYR A 19 5.47 8.41 -5.08
N HIS A 20 5.75 9.19 -6.13
CA HIS A 20 4.93 10.35 -6.51
C HIS A 20 4.04 10.11 -7.73
N GLY A 21 3.97 8.85 -8.18
CA GLY A 21 3.42 8.49 -9.47
C GLY A 21 4.33 8.91 -10.63
N GLN A 22 4.26 8.14 -11.71
CA GLN A 22 4.97 8.37 -12.95
C GLN A 22 4.01 8.13 -14.11
N ILE A 23 3.65 9.19 -14.83
CA ILE A 23 2.88 9.10 -16.07
C ILE A 23 3.86 9.20 -17.24
N LYS A 24 3.80 8.22 -18.14
CA LYS A 24 4.65 8.14 -19.33
C LYS A 24 3.87 8.61 -20.55
N ASP A 25 4.55 9.18 -21.53
CA ASP A 25 3.90 9.73 -22.73
C ASP A 25 3.37 8.65 -23.67
N ASP A 26 4.06 7.50 -23.72
CA ASP A 26 3.84 6.39 -24.64
C ASP A 26 3.13 5.19 -24.02
N ALA A 27 2.83 5.23 -22.71
CA ALA A 27 2.11 4.16 -22.04
C ALA A 27 0.65 4.09 -22.50
N GLU A 28 0.18 2.89 -22.86
CA GLU A 28 -1.23 2.64 -23.16
C GLU A 28 -2.10 2.48 -21.90
N VAL A 29 -1.48 2.09 -20.79
CA VAL A 29 -2.12 1.72 -19.53
C VAL A 29 -1.59 2.57 -18.39
N CYS A 30 -2.47 2.90 -17.44
CA CYS A 30 -2.12 3.53 -16.18
C CYS A 30 -2.70 2.78 -14.99
N TRP A 31 -1.83 2.32 -14.09
CA TRP A 31 -2.22 1.73 -12.82
C TRP A 31 -2.54 2.83 -11.82
N VAL A 32 -3.84 3.01 -11.54
CA VAL A 32 -4.35 4.12 -10.72
C VAL A 32 -4.57 3.73 -9.26
N SER A 33 -4.59 2.44 -8.94
CA SER A 33 -4.74 1.99 -7.56
C SER A 33 -4.09 0.62 -7.37
N PHE A 34 -3.36 0.46 -6.26
CA PHE A 34 -2.71 -0.80 -5.90
C PHE A 34 -2.77 -1.06 -4.39
N PRO A 35 -3.05 -2.30 -3.94
CA PRO A 35 -3.12 -2.63 -2.54
C PRO A 35 -1.72 -2.66 -1.91
N GLY A 36 -1.43 -1.66 -1.07
CA GLY A 36 -0.15 -1.54 -0.36
C GLY A 36 0.18 -2.69 0.59
N ALA A 37 -0.71 -3.67 0.78
CA ALA A 37 -0.45 -4.90 1.51
C ALA A 37 0.44 -5.90 0.74
N TYR A 38 0.63 -5.73 -0.58
CA TYR A 38 1.36 -6.67 -1.42
C TYR A 38 2.69 -6.06 -1.90
N ALA A 39 3.71 -6.11 -1.03
CA ALA A 39 5.03 -5.53 -1.30
C ALA A 39 5.64 -6.01 -2.63
N SER A 40 5.66 -7.32 -2.90
CA SER A 40 6.20 -7.88 -4.15
C SER A 40 5.49 -7.33 -5.39
N GLY A 41 4.17 -7.13 -5.31
CA GLY A 41 3.39 -6.61 -6.43
C GLY A 41 3.61 -5.11 -6.62
N TRP A 42 3.79 -4.38 -5.52
CA TRP A 42 4.21 -2.99 -5.57
C TRP A 42 5.58 -2.83 -6.23
N GLU A 43 6.57 -3.62 -5.81
CA GLU A 43 7.93 -3.59 -6.39
C GLU A 43 7.93 -3.95 -7.89
N ALA A 44 7.12 -4.94 -8.30
CA ALA A 44 6.92 -5.24 -9.72
C ALA A 44 6.30 -4.06 -10.47
N LEU A 45 5.29 -3.41 -9.88
CA LEU A 45 4.56 -2.31 -10.49
C LEU A 45 5.43 -1.06 -10.69
N VAL A 46 6.27 -0.70 -9.71
CA VAL A 46 7.09 0.53 -9.78
C VAL A 46 8.52 0.30 -10.29
N GLY A 47 8.84 -0.92 -10.70
CA GLY A 47 10.16 -1.28 -11.23
C GLY A 47 10.53 -0.47 -12.48
N GLN A 48 11.84 -0.21 -12.65
CA GLN A 48 12.39 0.63 -13.73
C GLN A 48 12.03 0.17 -15.15
N HIS A 49 11.64 -1.10 -15.32
CA HIS A 49 11.32 -1.68 -16.63
C HIS A 49 9.83 -1.83 -16.90
N ASN A 50 8.96 -1.37 -16.00
CA ASN A 50 7.53 -1.35 -16.30
C ASN A 50 7.29 -0.37 -17.47
N ALA A 51 6.57 -0.77 -18.51
CA ALA A 51 6.21 0.11 -19.62
C ALA A 51 5.01 1.01 -19.25
N ASP A 52 4.18 0.60 -18.31
CA ASP A 52 2.94 1.28 -17.96
C ASP A 52 3.18 2.54 -17.13
N SER A 53 2.22 3.46 -17.18
CA SER A 53 2.11 4.54 -16.20
C SER A 53 1.63 3.99 -14.85
N VAL A 54 2.01 4.68 -13.78
CA VAL A 54 1.53 4.37 -12.42
C VAL A 54 1.17 5.68 -11.74
N ALA A 55 -0.12 5.91 -11.49
CA ALA A 55 -0.60 7.10 -10.80
C ALA A 55 -0.64 6.95 -9.28
N CYS A 56 -0.45 5.74 -8.74
CA CYS A 56 -0.38 5.48 -7.31
C CYS A 56 0.62 6.41 -6.61
N VAL A 57 0.26 6.92 -5.43
CA VAL A 57 1.10 7.84 -4.64
C VAL A 57 1.25 7.31 -3.22
N PHE A 58 2.49 7.29 -2.73
CA PHE A 58 2.82 6.96 -1.36
C PHE A 58 3.78 8.02 -0.82
N LEU A 59 3.39 8.78 0.20
CA LEU A 59 4.23 9.83 0.78
C LEU A 59 4.64 9.39 2.18
N THR A 60 5.93 9.13 2.38
CA THR A 60 6.49 8.65 3.65
C THR A 60 7.20 9.74 4.43
N THR A 61 7.53 10.86 3.79
CA THR A 61 8.32 11.94 4.38
C THR A 61 7.55 13.27 4.46
N PRO A 62 7.82 14.12 5.47
CA PRO A 62 7.25 15.48 5.56
C PRO A 62 7.55 16.35 4.34
N GLU A 63 8.75 16.20 3.78
CA GLU A 63 9.23 16.94 2.63
C GLU A 63 8.32 16.67 1.43
N ASP A 64 7.96 15.40 1.21
CA ASP A 64 7.11 14.95 0.12
C ASP A 64 5.63 15.26 0.32
N GLY A 65 5.23 15.52 1.58
CA GLY A 65 3.92 16.00 1.96
C GLY A 65 3.16 15.10 2.92
N PHE A 66 3.83 14.15 3.57
CA PHE A 66 3.25 13.42 4.70
C PHE A 66 2.84 14.39 5.81
N GLY A 67 1.62 14.25 6.34
CA GLY A 67 1.03 15.19 7.30
C GLY A 67 0.50 16.49 6.70
N LYS A 68 0.63 16.72 5.38
CA LYS A 68 0.09 17.93 4.73
C LYS A 68 -1.32 17.73 4.19
N HIS A 69 -2.09 18.81 4.22
CA HIS A 69 -3.45 18.86 3.69
C HIS A 69 -3.50 19.72 2.44
N ALA A 70 -4.27 19.28 1.46
CA ALA A 70 -4.53 20.00 0.22
C ALA A 70 -5.99 20.44 0.17
N ASP A 71 -6.22 21.66 -0.28
CA ASP A 71 -7.55 22.22 -0.48
C ASP A 71 -8.36 21.37 -1.46
N ASP A 72 -9.63 21.14 -1.16
CA ASP A 72 -10.56 20.48 -2.07
C ASP A 72 -11.34 21.55 -2.86
N PRO A 73 -11.09 21.72 -4.17
CA PRO A 73 -11.80 22.71 -4.98
C PRO A 73 -13.32 22.47 -5.03
N LYS A 74 -13.79 21.24 -4.77
CA LYS A 74 -15.23 20.92 -4.71
C LYS A 74 -15.85 21.29 -3.36
N ASN A 75 -15.05 21.56 -2.33
CA ASN A 75 -15.49 21.94 -0.98
C ASN A 75 -14.65 23.11 -0.44
N PRO A 76 -14.86 24.35 -0.94
CA PRO A 76 -14.06 25.51 -0.54
C PRO A 76 -13.97 25.70 0.98
N GLY A 77 -12.76 25.97 1.48
CA GLY A 77 -12.48 26.10 2.91
C GLY A 77 -12.28 24.76 3.65
N GLN A 78 -12.34 23.63 2.94
CA GLN A 78 -12.03 22.31 3.48
C GLN A 78 -10.92 21.64 2.65
N CYS A 79 -10.14 20.79 3.31
CA CYS A 79 -9.21 19.90 2.62
C CYS A 79 -9.90 18.62 2.17
N TYR A 80 -9.25 17.83 1.31
CA TYR A 80 -9.81 16.56 0.81
C TYR A 80 -10.22 15.56 1.89
N CYS A 81 -9.74 15.64 3.13
CA CYS A 81 -10.11 14.70 4.19
C CYS A 81 -11.63 14.58 4.37
N SER A 82 -12.39 15.68 4.29
CA SER A 82 -13.84 15.62 4.46
C SER A 82 -14.52 14.84 3.33
N ARG A 83 -13.99 14.93 2.11
CA ARG A 83 -14.48 14.24 0.92
C ARG A 83 -14.09 12.76 0.90
N ILE A 84 -12.83 12.44 1.21
CA ILE A 84 -12.28 11.09 1.02
C ILE A 84 -12.37 10.19 2.26
N TYR A 85 -12.52 10.79 3.44
CA TYR A 85 -12.64 10.04 4.71
C TYR A 85 -13.90 10.37 5.50
N GLY A 86 -14.64 11.42 5.15
CA GLY A 86 -15.79 11.86 5.94
C GLY A 86 -15.41 12.38 7.32
N ARG A 87 -16.34 12.24 8.27
CA ARG A 87 -16.10 12.52 9.68
C ARG A 87 -15.66 11.25 10.39
N ARG A 88 -14.54 11.31 11.11
CA ARG A 88 -14.02 10.23 11.94
C ARG A 88 -13.49 10.81 13.25
N ASP A 89 -13.39 9.96 14.27
CA ASP A 89 -12.86 10.37 15.56
C ASP A 89 -11.32 10.47 15.56
N HIS A 90 -10.76 10.93 16.68
CA HIS A 90 -9.31 11.10 16.85
C HIS A 90 -8.53 9.79 16.74
N ARG A 91 -9.13 8.64 17.09
CA ARG A 91 -8.48 7.32 16.98
C ARG A 91 -8.39 6.90 15.53
N GLN A 92 -9.51 6.96 14.82
CA GLN A 92 -9.59 6.63 13.40
C GLN A 92 -8.72 7.57 12.54
N PHE A 93 -8.59 8.84 12.94
CA PHE A 93 -7.69 9.81 12.31
C PHE A 93 -6.26 9.80 12.86
N GLY A 94 -5.90 8.80 13.67
CA GLY A 94 -4.50 8.51 14.01
C GLY A 94 -3.83 9.48 14.99
N TYR A 95 -4.61 10.27 15.74
CA TYR A 95 -4.08 11.16 16.78
C TYR A 95 -3.69 10.45 18.07
N LEU A 96 -4.06 9.18 18.21
CA LEU A 96 -3.59 8.34 19.31
C LEU A 96 -2.96 7.07 18.74
N GLN A 97 -1.69 6.85 19.04
CA GLN A 97 -0.96 5.66 18.63
C GLN A 97 -0.43 4.92 19.85
N VAL A 98 -0.82 3.65 19.95
CA VAL A 98 -0.35 2.74 21.00
C VAL A 98 0.85 1.97 20.46
N PHE A 99 1.91 1.83 21.26
CA PHE A 99 3.09 1.07 20.88
C PHE A 99 3.47 0.04 21.95
N ASP A 100 4.09 -1.06 21.52
CA ASP A 100 4.71 -2.02 22.44
C ASP A 100 6.03 -1.43 22.98
N PRO A 101 6.22 -1.32 24.31
CA PRO A 101 7.44 -0.76 24.89
C PRO A 101 8.70 -1.59 24.58
N THR A 102 8.55 -2.87 24.29
CA THR A 102 9.66 -3.79 23.98
C THR A 102 10.18 -3.61 22.55
N ASP A 103 9.34 -3.10 21.64
CA ASP A 103 9.72 -2.82 20.26
C ASP A 103 10.37 -1.43 20.13
N THR A 104 11.66 -1.38 20.47
CA THR A 104 12.44 -0.14 20.49
C THR A 104 12.58 0.51 19.11
N GLU A 105 12.66 -0.29 18.04
CA GLU A 105 12.76 0.21 16.67
C GLU A 105 11.45 0.87 16.26
N ARG A 106 10.33 0.16 16.44
CA ARG A 106 9.01 0.69 16.13
C ARG A 106 8.69 1.93 16.93
N ARG A 107 9.06 1.96 18.20
CA ARG A 107 8.91 3.13 19.05
C ARG A 107 9.65 4.34 18.48
N GLN A 108 10.87 4.18 17.97
CA GLN A 108 11.62 5.28 17.38
C GLN A 108 10.99 5.76 16.07
N GLN A 109 10.52 4.84 15.22
CA GLN A 109 9.78 5.19 13.99
C GLN A 109 8.50 5.97 14.31
N LEU A 110 7.73 5.53 15.31
CA LEU A 110 6.48 6.19 15.72
C LEU A 110 6.73 7.59 16.30
N LYS A 111 7.86 7.84 16.97
CA LYS A 111 8.22 9.19 17.42
C LYS A 111 8.41 10.15 16.25
N GLU A 112 9.09 9.72 15.19
CA GLU A 112 9.27 10.55 14.00
C GLU A 112 7.95 10.79 13.28
N ILE A 113 7.10 9.76 13.15
CA ILE A 113 5.75 9.89 12.60
C ILE A 113 4.93 10.88 13.44
N ALA A 114 4.88 10.70 14.75
CA ALA A 114 4.11 11.53 15.67
C ALA A 114 4.54 13.00 15.66
N ARG A 115 5.83 13.30 15.46
CA ARG A 115 6.34 14.66 15.30
C ARG A 115 5.69 15.39 14.12
N VAL A 116 5.39 14.64 13.05
CA VAL A 116 4.85 15.16 11.79
C VAL A 116 3.33 15.18 11.83
N THR A 117 2.71 14.08 12.27
CA THR A 117 1.25 13.90 12.31
C THR A 117 0.61 14.54 13.54
N LYS A 118 1.42 15.00 14.51
CA LYS A 118 1.00 15.52 15.81
C LYS A 118 0.21 14.49 16.61
N ALA A 119 0.46 13.21 16.38
CA ALA A 119 -0.15 12.13 17.13
C ALA A 119 0.42 12.06 18.56
N VAL A 120 -0.41 11.63 19.50
CA VAL A 120 -0.02 11.31 20.88
C VAL A 120 0.37 9.84 20.93
N LEU A 121 1.57 9.56 21.45
CA LEU A 121 2.09 8.21 21.63
C LEU A 121 1.84 7.74 23.06
N ILE A 122 1.38 6.51 23.21
CA ILE A 122 1.21 5.89 24.52
C ILE A 122 1.67 4.43 24.49
N SER A 123 2.36 4.00 25.55
CA SER A 123 2.78 2.61 25.69
C SER A 123 1.59 1.70 25.98
N SER A 124 1.60 0.48 25.45
CA SER A 124 0.54 -0.51 25.69
C SER A 124 0.42 -0.90 27.17
N ASP A 125 1.54 -0.88 27.90
CA ASP A 125 1.65 -1.18 29.34
C ASP A 125 1.45 0.04 30.26
N ALA A 126 1.12 1.21 29.70
CA ALA A 126 0.90 2.41 30.49
C ALA A 126 -0.29 2.26 31.46
N THR A 127 -0.28 3.03 32.56
CA THR A 127 -1.39 3.03 33.52
C THR A 127 -2.68 3.56 32.89
N GLU A 128 -3.83 3.22 33.47
CA GLU A 128 -5.12 3.71 32.97
C GLU A 128 -5.23 5.24 33.06
N GLU A 129 -4.62 5.86 34.08
CA GLU A 129 -4.54 7.33 34.19
C GLU A 129 -3.73 7.94 33.05
N ALA A 130 -2.60 7.34 32.69
CA ALA A 130 -1.76 7.79 31.59
C ALA A 130 -2.46 7.60 30.23
N LYS A 131 -3.16 6.47 30.03
CA LYS A 131 -3.98 6.24 28.84
C LYS A 131 -5.12 7.26 28.74
N ALA A 132 -5.80 7.55 29.84
CA ALA A 132 -6.88 8.53 29.87
C ALA A 132 -6.38 9.96 29.59
N GLU A 133 -5.18 10.32 30.06
CA GLU A 133 -4.55 11.60 29.72
C GLU A 133 -4.13 11.66 28.24
N ALA A 134 -3.51 10.61 27.72
CA ALA A 134 -3.17 10.53 26.30
C ALA A 134 -4.42 10.63 25.40
N GLU A 135 -5.54 10.03 25.80
CA GLU A 135 -6.83 10.15 25.12
C GLU A 135 -7.29 11.62 25.06
N ARG A 136 -7.26 12.33 26.20
CA ARG A 136 -7.64 13.74 26.28
C ARG A 136 -6.78 14.61 25.37
N GLN A 137 -5.46 14.41 25.42
CA GLN A 137 -4.52 15.13 24.58
C GLN A 137 -4.77 14.87 23.09
N ALA A 138 -5.04 13.61 22.71
CA ALA A 138 -5.34 13.24 21.33
C ALA A 138 -6.63 13.90 20.83
N VAL A 139 -7.70 13.93 21.65
CA VAL A 139 -8.96 14.62 21.33
C VAL A 139 -8.76 16.12 21.16
N GLU A 140 -7.99 16.75 22.06
CA GLU A 140 -7.69 18.18 21.98
C GLU A 140 -6.88 18.49 20.71
N GLN A 141 -5.87 17.68 20.40
CA GLN A 141 -5.03 17.86 19.23
C GLN A 141 -5.80 17.66 17.92
N TRP A 142 -6.67 16.65 17.86
CA TRP A 142 -7.57 16.42 16.72
C TRP A 142 -8.48 17.64 16.45
N ARG A 143 -9.06 18.23 17.51
CA ARG A 143 -9.87 19.45 17.38
C ARG A 143 -9.05 20.66 16.93
N LYS A 144 -7.87 20.87 17.50
CA LYS A 144 -6.95 21.96 17.10
C LYS A 144 -6.54 21.86 15.63
N CYS A 145 -6.43 20.64 15.11
CA CYS A 145 -6.11 20.39 13.71
C CYS A 145 -7.33 20.46 12.77
N GLY A 146 -8.52 20.82 13.25
CA GLY A 146 -9.72 20.96 12.40
C GLY A 146 -10.44 19.64 12.13
N CYS A 147 -10.23 18.64 12.98
CA CYS A 147 -10.88 17.33 12.91
C CYS A 147 -10.61 16.55 11.61
N VAL A 148 -9.39 16.64 11.07
CA VAL A 148 -8.95 15.98 9.82
C VAL A 148 -7.91 14.89 10.11
N ALA A 149 -7.69 13.98 9.17
CA ALA A 149 -6.73 12.87 9.31
C ALA A 149 -5.31 13.35 9.62
N SER A 150 -4.68 12.82 10.66
CA SER A 150 -3.35 13.26 11.14
C SER A 150 -2.22 13.05 10.12
N TRP A 151 -2.37 12.08 9.20
CA TRP A 151 -1.42 11.80 8.13
C TRP A 151 -1.60 12.69 6.88
N GLY A 152 -2.62 13.53 6.84
CA GLY A 152 -2.86 14.45 5.72
C GLY A 152 -3.59 13.84 4.52
N CYS A 153 -3.88 14.70 3.54
CA CYS A 153 -4.52 14.33 2.28
C CYS A 153 -3.74 14.79 1.03
N GLN A 154 -2.52 15.29 1.20
CA GLN A 154 -1.67 15.71 0.08
C GLN A 154 -1.41 14.58 -0.94
N TRP A 155 -1.32 13.33 -0.46
CA TRP A 155 -1.17 12.15 -1.31
C TRP A 155 -2.31 12.06 -2.33
N PHE A 156 -3.55 12.32 -1.89
CA PHE A 156 -4.74 12.22 -2.73
C PHE A 156 -4.77 13.33 -3.79
N HIS A 157 -4.40 14.55 -3.42
CA HIS A 157 -4.27 15.65 -4.38
C HIS A 157 -3.26 15.32 -5.49
N ARG A 158 -2.08 14.79 -5.12
CA ARG A 158 -1.06 14.36 -6.10
C ARG A 158 -1.57 13.20 -6.96
N TRP A 159 -2.18 12.19 -6.34
CA TRP A 159 -2.78 11.06 -7.05
C TRP A 159 -3.81 11.52 -8.08
N LEU A 160 -4.75 12.39 -7.69
CA LEU A 160 -5.80 12.90 -8.57
C LEU A 160 -5.21 13.68 -9.75
N HIS A 161 -4.14 14.44 -9.52
CA HIS A 161 -3.42 15.12 -10.59
C HIS A 161 -2.80 14.12 -11.59
N ARG A 162 -2.18 13.03 -11.09
CA ARG A 162 -1.60 11.97 -11.94
C ARG A 162 -2.65 11.21 -12.74
N VAL A 163 -3.79 10.91 -12.13
CA VAL A 163 -4.91 10.26 -12.86
C VAL A 163 -5.43 11.18 -13.96
N ARG A 164 -5.63 12.47 -13.68
CA ARG A 164 -6.06 13.45 -14.71
C ARG A 164 -5.07 13.53 -15.87
N GLU A 165 -3.77 13.49 -15.58
CA GLU A 165 -2.71 13.46 -16.59
C GLU A 165 -2.77 12.18 -17.44
N ALA A 166 -2.98 11.00 -16.83
CA ALA A 166 -3.16 9.75 -17.57
C ALA A 166 -4.42 9.77 -18.45
N VAL A 167 -5.53 10.29 -17.93
CA VAL A 167 -6.79 10.45 -18.67
C VAL A 167 -6.62 11.41 -19.85
N SER A 168 -5.93 12.54 -19.69
CA SER A 168 -5.71 13.49 -20.78
C SER A 168 -4.84 12.92 -21.90
N LYS A 169 -3.99 11.93 -21.58
CA LYS A 169 -3.21 11.14 -22.53
C LYS A 169 -3.97 9.96 -23.14
N GLY A 170 -5.22 9.72 -22.75
CA GLY A 170 -6.05 8.64 -23.28
C GLY A 170 -5.65 7.24 -22.78
N GLN A 171 -4.95 7.15 -21.65
CA GLN A 171 -4.49 5.87 -21.10
C GLN A 171 -5.64 5.10 -20.47
N LYS A 172 -5.62 3.77 -20.65
CA LYS A 172 -6.59 2.86 -20.02
C LYS A 172 -6.26 2.73 -18.53
N LEU A 173 -7.22 3.06 -17.67
CA LEU A 173 -7.02 2.99 -16.22
C LEU A 173 -7.19 1.54 -15.72
N LYS A 174 -6.28 1.09 -14.85
CA LYS A 174 -6.37 -0.21 -14.17
C LYS A 174 -6.25 -0.06 -12.66
N ALA A 175 -6.99 -0.89 -11.92
CA ALA A 175 -6.96 -0.93 -10.46
C ALA A 175 -6.82 -2.37 -9.95
N VAL A 176 -5.91 -2.59 -9.00
CA VAL A 176 -5.67 -3.92 -8.43
C VAL A 176 -6.51 -4.13 -7.16
N PHE A 177 -7.16 -5.29 -7.08
CA PHE A 177 -8.03 -5.72 -5.98
C PHE A 177 -7.44 -6.89 -5.21
N PHE A 178 -7.98 -7.13 -4.03
CA PHE A 178 -7.68 -8.30 -3.21
C PHE A 178 -8.08 -9.62 -3.91
N PRO A 179 -7.48 -10.75 -3.50
CA PRO A 179 -7.72 -12.04 -4.12
C PRO A 179 -9.20 -12.42 -4.13
N GLY A 180 -9.72 -12.67 -5.34
CA GLY A 180 -11.09 -13.07 -5.62
C GLY A 180 -12.13 -11.97 -5.47
N GLN A 181 -11.74 -10.71 -5.28
CA GLN A 181 -12.64 -9.61 -4.88
C GLN A 181 -12.65 -8.44 -5.88
N VAL A 182 -12.40 -8.72 -7.16
CA VAL A 182 -12.40 -7.70 -8.23
C VAL A 182 -13.78 -7.04 -8.31
N GLY A 183 -13.80 -5.71 -8.19
CA GLY A 183 -15.04 -4.91 -8.24
C GLY A 183 -15.85 -4.88 -6.95
N GLU A 184 -15.46 -5.63 -5.92
CA GLU A 184 -16.15 -5.63 -4.63
C GLU A 184 -15.76 -4.41 -3.77
N GLY A 185 -16.63 -4.05 -2.83
CA GLY A 185 -16.29 -3.10 -1.77
C GLY A 185 -16.05 -1.65 -2.20
N ILE A 186 -16.35 -1.28 -3.46
CA ILE A 186 -16.20 0.09 -3.97
C ILE A 186 -17.37 0.96 -3.48
N PRO A 187 -17.12 1.96 -2.62
CA PRO A 187 -18.17 2.83 -2.12
C PRO A 187 -18.48 3.97 -3.10
N SER A 188 -19.64 4.60 -2.94
CA SER A 188 -19.86 5.96 -3.45
C SER A 188 -19.14 7.00 -2.59
N MET A 189 -18.97 8.21 -3.13
CA MET A 189 -18.41 9.34 -2.37
C MET A 189 -19.28 9.74 -1.18
N ASP A 190 -20.58 9.43 -1.19
CA ASP A 190 -21.48 9.66 -0.04
C ASP A 190 -21.30 8.60 1.04
N GLN A 191 -21.13 7.34 0.64
CA GLN A 191 -20.84 6.25 1.58
C GLN A 191 -19.51 6.49 2.31
N LEU A 192 -18.47 6.98 1.63
CA LEU A 192 -17.21 7.35 2.29
C LEU A 192 -17.39 8.40 3.39
N ARG A 193 -18.32 9.34 3.19
CA ARG A 193 -18.60 10.42 4.14
C ARG A 193 -19.37 9.96 5.36
N ASP A 194 -20.11 8.86 5.26
CA ASP A 194 -20.87 8.27 6.36
C ASP A 194 -19.93 7.88 7.52
N PRO A 195 -20.15 8.38 8.76
CA PRO A 195 -19.40 7.98 9.94
C PRO A 195 -19.48 6.48 10.26
N GLY A 196 -20.58 5.81 9.87
CA GLY A 196 -20.78 4.38 10.05
C GLY A 196 -20.06 3.51 9.02
N PHE A 197 -19.57 4.11 7.92
CA PHE A 197 -18.83 3.36 6.91
C PHE A 197 -17.38 3.16 7.33
N ASN A 198 -16.94 1.90 7.37
CA ASN A 198 -15.56 1.55 7.59
C ASN A 198 -14.83 1.30 6.26
N PRO A 199 -13.97 2.21 5.78
CA PRO A 199 -13.22 1.98 4.54
C PRO A 199 -12.13 0.90 4.70
N TRP A 200 -11.78 0.50 5.92
CA TRP A 200 -10.79 -0.53 6.23
C TRP A 200 -11.44 -1.87 6.64
N ASP A 201 -12.52 -2.26 5.96
CA ASP A 201 -13.26 -3.51 6.21
C ASP A 201 -12.57 -4.77 5.65
N GLY A 202 -11.52 -4.61 4.83
CA GLY A 202 -10.81 -5.71 4.18
C GLY A 202 -11.52 -6.27 2.95
N VAL A 203 -12.53 -5.58 2.41
CA VAL A 203 -13.33 -6.00 1.25
C VAL A 203 -12.90 -5.23 0.00
N GLY A 204 -12.56 -5.97 -1.06
CA GLY A 204 -12.20 -5.46 -2.38
C GLY A 204 -10.78 -4.88 -2.44
N CYS A 205 -10.49 -3.89 -1.60
CA CYS A 205 -9.23 -3.14 -1.62
C CYS A 205 -8.98 -2.42 -0.29
N GLY A 206 -7.83 -1.77 -0.15
CA GLY A 206 -7.46 -0.99 1.04
C GLY A 206 -8.26 0.32 1.19
N GLY A 207 -8.30 0.88 2.40
CA GLY A 207 -9.12 2.06 2.69
C GLY A 207 -8.77 3.32 1.89
N SER A 208 -7.49 3.55 1.58
CA SER A 208 -7.10 4.64 0.66
C SER A 208 -7.59 4.38 -0.76
N GLN A 209 -7.50 3.14 -1.24
CA GLN A 209 -7.96 2.75 -2.57
C GLN A 209 -9.47 2.98 -2.74
N LYS A 210 -10.27 2.76 -1.69
CA LYS A 210 -11.71 3.03 -1.75
C LYS A 210 -12.01 4.49 -2.13
N ALA A 211 -11.23 5.45 -1.62
CA ALA A 211 -11.36 6.86 -2.00
C ALA A 211 -10.93 7.13 -3.45
N GLU A 212 -9.86 6.47 -3.90
CA GLU A 212 -9.38 6.54 -5.28
C GLU A 212 -10.50 6.06 -6.24
N LEU A 213 -11.02 4.85 -6.03
CA LEU A 213 -12.02 4.23 -6.89
C LEU A 213 -13.37 4.96 -6.86
N ALA A 214 -13.82 5.41 -5.69
CA ALA A 214 -15.03 6.23 -5.58
C ALA A 214 -14.90 7.54 -6.37
N THR A 215 -13.70 8.13 -6.40
CA THR A 215 -13.43 9.34 -7.19
C THR A 215 -13.45 9.04 -8.69
N LEU A 216 -12.88 7.91 -9.15
CA LEU A 216 -12.97 7.52 -10.56
C LEU A 216 -14.43 7.41 -11.01
N HIS A 217 -15.28 6.78 -10.19
CA HIS A 217 -16.72 6.68 -10.46
C HIS A 217 -17.41 8.06 -10.49
N GLU A 218 -17.12 8.95 -9.53
CA GLU A 218 -17.71 10.30 -9.48
C GLU A 218 -17.32 11.15 -10.70
N GLU A 219 -16.08 11.02 -11.19
CA GLU A 219 -15.59 11.72 -12.38
C GLU A 219 -16.03 11.05 -13.69
N GLY A 220 -16.67 9.87 -13.63
CA GLY A 220 -17.10 9.11 -14.81
C GLY A 220 -15.96 8.43 -15.58
N TRP A 221 -14.81 8.21 -14.94
CA TRP A 221 -13.68 7.52 -15.56
C TRP A 221 -13.78 6.01 -15.35
N SER A 222 -13.96 5.27 -16.43
CA SER A 222 -13.96 3.80 -16.42
C SER A 222 -12.55 3.25 -16.17
N PHE A 223 -12.47 2.13 -15.46
CA PHE A 223 -11.23 1.40 -15.24
C PHE A 223 -11.47 -0.11 -15.32
N GLU A 224 -10.40 -0.86 -15.59
CA GLU A 224 -10.38 -2.32 -15.54
C GLU A 224 -9.88 -2.79 -14.17
N GLY A 225 -10.64 -3.66 -13.50
CA GLY A 225 -10.23 -4.27 -12.25
C GLY A 225 -9.36 -5.51 -12.50
N VAL A 226 -8.27 -5.64 -11.75
CA VAL A 226 -7.32 -6.75 -11.86
C VAL A 226 -7.16 -7.42 -10.50
N ASP A 227 -7.19 -8.75 -10.47
CA ASP A 227 -6.93 -9.52 -9.25
C ASP A 227 -5.44 -9.50 -8.93
N VAL A 228 -5.07 -9.22 -7.67
CA VAL A 228 -3.65 -9.19 -7.28
C VAL A 228 -2.94 -10.54 -7.48
N THR A 229 -3.64 -11.67 -7.36
CA THR A 229 -3.05 -12.99 -7.63
C THR A 229 -2.72 -13.16 -9.10
N GLN A 230 -3.57 -12.65 -9.99
CA GLN A 230 -3.33 -12.65 -11.44
C GLN A 230 -2.16 -11.72 -11.78
N PHE A 231 -2.19 -10.48 -11.27
CA PHE A 231 -1.12 -9.50 -11.49
C PHE A 231 0.25 -10.07 -11.08
N LEU A 232 0.30 -10.67 -9.89
CA LEU A 232 1.52 -11.26 -9.35
C LEU A 232 1.96 -12.51 -10.10
N GLN A 233 1.02 -13.35 -10.55
CA GLN A 233 1.34 -14.51 -11.35
C GLN A 233 2.00 -14.08 -12.66
N GLU A 234 1.40 -13.12 -13.37
CA GLU A 234 1.94 -12.57 -14.61
C GLU A 234 3.32 -11.91 -14.42
N SER A 235 3.54 -11.29 -13.26
CA SER A 235 4.83 -10.68 -12.89
C SER A 235 5.90 -11.69 -12.46
N PHE A 236 5.51 -12.79 -11.81
CA PHE A 236 6.41 -13.77 -11.19
C PHE A 236 6.04 -15.21 -11.57
N ASN A 237 6.11 -15.51 -12.87
CA ASN A 237 5.81 -16.84 -13.40
C ASN A 237 6.85 -17.89 -12.96
N PRO A 238 6.49 -19.19 -12.91
CA PRO A 238 7.47 -20.27 -12.81
C PRO A 238 8.62 -20.10 -13.82
N GLU A 239 9.83 -20.47 -13.40
CA GLU A 239 11.10 -20.29 -14.10
C GLU A 239 11.62 -18.84 -14.20
N SER A 240 10.88 -17.85 -13.67
CA SER A 240 11.38 -16.47 -13.59
C SER A 240 12.56 -16.37 -12.62
N ILE A 241 13.61 -15.69 -13.05
CA ILE A 241 14.74 -15.33 -12.19
C ILE A 241 14.33 -14.08 -11.40
N VAL A 242 14.37 -14.19 -10.07
CA VAL A 242 13.96 -13.16 -9.12
C VAL A 242 14.99 -13.02 -7.99
N ASP A 243 15.00 -11.89 -7.31
CA ASP A 243 15.57 -11.83 -5.97
C ASP A 243 14.44 -12.14 -4.96
N ALA A 244 14.68 -13.12 -4.08
CA ALA A 244 13.72 -13.54 -3.06
C ALA A 244 14.31 -13.33 -1.67
N LEU A 245 13.52 -12.76 -0.74
CA LEU A 245 13.97 -12.59 0.66
C LEU A 245 13.95 -13.95 1.37
N SER A 246 15.11 -14.39 1.85
CA SER A 246 15.26 -15.64 2.56
C SER A 246 14.75 -15.56 4.02
N PRO A 247 14.47 -16.70 4.68
CA PRO A 247 14.09 -16.72 6.09
C PRO A 247 15.12 -16.07 7.01
N GLU A 248 16.39 -16.03 6.60
CA GLU A 248 17.49 -15.39 7.31
C GLU A 248 17.54 -13.86 7.11
N GLY A 249 16.60 -13.28 6.35
CA GLY A 249 16.53 -11.84 6.10
C GLY A 249 17.45 -11.33 4.99
N SER A 250 18.00 -12.21 4.15
CA SER A 250 18.90 -11.84 3.05
C SER A 250 18.23 -12.04 1.68
N TRP A 251 18.42 -11.09 0.76
CA TRP A 251 17.95 -11.24 -0.62
C TRP A 251 18.84 -12.23 -1.39
N LYS A 252 18.24 -13.28 -1.95
CA LYS A 252 18.92 -14.33 -2.71
C LYS A 252 18.37 -14.45 -4.12
N ARG A 253 19.25 -14.42 -5.12
CA ARG A 253 18.91 -14.70 -6.52
C ARG A 253 18.42 -16.14 -6.65
N SER A 254 17.18 -16.29 -7.11
CA SER A 254 16.45 -17.55 -7.12
C SER A 254 15.60 -17.68 -8.38
N ILE A 255 15.14 -18.89 -8.66
CA ILE A 255 14.19 -19.22 -9.71
C ILE A 255 12.84 -19.51 -9.04
N VAL A 256 11.76 -18.89 -9.52
CA VAL A 256 10.40 -19.20 -9.08
C VAL A 256 10.06 -20.63 -9.51
N VAL A 257 9.70 -21.49 -8.57
CA VAL A 257 9.28 -22.87 -8.86
C VAL A 257 7.77 -22.92 -9.05
N GLU A 258 7.03 -22.38 -8.10
CA GLU A 258 5.57 -22.25 -8.19
C GLU A 258 5.05 -21.15 -7.27
N GLN A 259 3.93 -20.54 -7.66
CA GLN A 259 3.12 -19.72 -6.77
C GLN A 259 2.20 -20.63 -5.95
N LEU A 260 2.29 -20.51 -4.63
CA LEU A 260 1.42 -21.22 -3.71
C LEU A 260 0.10 -20.49 -3.60
N LYS A 261 -1.00 -21.25 -3.53
CA LYS A 261 -2.34 -20.66 -3.36
C LYS A 261 -2.39 -19.85 -2.06
N PRO A 262 -2.98 -18.64 -2.07
CA PRO A 262 -3.18 -17.90 -0.83
C PRO A 262 -4.03 -18.73 0.12
N LEU A 263 -3.57 -18.88 1.36
CA LEU A 263 -4.36 -19.48 2.42
C LEU A 263 -5.55 -18.55 2.68
N LYS A 264 -6.77 -19.09 2.73
CA LYS A 264 -7.93 -18.32 3.15
C LYS A 264 -7.69 -17.81 4.57
N PRO A 265 -7.96 -16.54 4.87
CA PRO A 265 -7.96 -16.06 6.26
C PRO A 265 -8.90 -16.96 7.08
N ASP A 266 -8.45 -17.36 8.28
CA ASP A 266 -9.34 -18.06 9.20
C ASP A 266 -10.53 -17.14 9.53
N LYS A 267 -11.74 -17.70 9.63
CA LYS A 267 -12.98 -16.92 9.85
C LYS A 267 -12.95 -16.07 11.12
N GLY A 268 -11.99 -16.30 12.01
CA GLY A 268 -11.76 -15.56 13.25
C GLY A 268 -10.59 -14.57 13.25
N LEU A 269 -9.69 -14.57 12.26
CA LEU A 269 -8.53 -13.66 12.19
C LEU A 269 -8.65 -12.72 10.97
N PRO A 270 -8.84 -11.41 11.17
CA PRO A 270 -8.84 -10.44 10.07
C PRO A 270 -7.41 -10.20 9.61
N GLY A 271 -6.90 -11.05 8.73
CA GLY A 271 -5.65 -10.86 8.00
C GLY A 271 -5.91 -10.89 6.50
N LEU A 272 -5.23 -10.05 5.74
CA LEU A 272 -5.28 -10.13 4.28
C LEU A 272 -4.60 -11.44 3.82
N PRO A 273 -5.11 -12.12 2.77
CA PRO A 273 -4.47 -13.33 2.26
C PRO A 273 -3.04 -13.02 1.81
N GLN A 274 -2.06 -13.76 2.30
CA GLN A 274 -0.67 -13.59 1.89
C GLN A 274 -0.31 -14.63 0.81
N ILE A 275 0.23 -14.13 -0.31
CA ILE A 275 0.70 -14.97 -1.42
C ILE A 275 2.15 -15.36 -1.16
N HIS A 276 2.46 -16.63 -1.43
CA HIS A 276 3.78 -17.20 -1.21
C HIS A 276 4.25 -17.88 -2.49
N TRP A 277 5.56 -17.93 -2.68
CA TRP A 277 6.20 -18.64 -3.78
C TRP A 277 7.20 -19.61 -3.23
N ARG A 278 7.24 -20.82 -3.80
CA ARG A 278 8.40 -21.69 -3.65
C ARG A 278 9.45 -21.21 -4.65
N VAL A 279 10.64 -20.92 -4.16
CA VAL A 279 11.78 -20.50 -4.97
C VAL A 279 12.93 -21.47 -4.76
N ARG A 280 13.84 -21.53 -5.74
CA ARG A 280 15.07 -22.34 -5.69
C ARG A 280 16.28 -21.47 -5.98
N CYS A 281 17.24 -21.46 -5.06
CA CYS A 281 18.54 -20.85 -5.26
C CYS A 281 19.37 -21.59 -6.33
N HIS A 282 20.41 -20.93 -6.83
CA HIS A 282 21.36 -21.54 -7.77
C HIS A 282 22.12 -22.75 -7.19
N ASP A 283 22.33 -22.78 -5.87
CA ASP A 283 22.97 -23.88 -5.14
C ASP A 283 22.05 -25.11 -4.94
N GLY A 284 20.82 -25.05 -5.46
CA GLY A 284 19.82 -26.10 -5.37
C GLY A 284 18.93 -26.02 -4.13
N HIS A 285 19.23 -25.15 -3.16
CA HIS A 285 18.41 -25.00 -1.96
C HIS A 285 17.07 -24.31 -2.29
N GLY A 286 15.96 -24.91 -1.87
CA GLY A 286 14.62 -24.34 -2.04
C GLY A 286 14.09 -23.73 -0.74
N PHE A 287 13.37 -22.61 -0.83
CA PHE A 287 12.65 -22.04 0.29
C PHE A 287 11.34 -21.39 -0.16
N VAL A 288 10.50 -21.04 0.80
CA VAL A 288 9.25 -20.31 0.56
C VAL A 288 9.46 -18.85 0.93
N SER A 289 9.04 -17.94 0.07
CA SER A 289 9.07 -16.51 0.34
C SER A 289 7.74 -15.86 -0.05
N SER A 290 7.37 -14.80 0.66
CA SER A 290 6.27 -13.90 0.29
C SER A 290 6.77 -12.55 -0.26
N GLN A 291 8.09 -12.38 -0.35
CA GLN A 291 8.75 -11.16 -0.81
C GLN A 291 9.67 -11.47 -2.00
N LEU A 292 9.22 -11.08 -3.18
CA LEU A 292 9.93 -11.24 -4.45
C LEU A 292 10.07 -9.89 -5.14
N ARG A 293 11.16 -9.71 -5.88
CA ARG A 293 11.34 -8.62 -6.84
C ARG A 293 12.04 -9.09 -8.10
N HIS A 294 11.84 -8.34 -9.18
CA HIS A 294 12.66 -8.52 -10.38
C HIS A 294 14.13 -8.29 -10.05
N THR A 295 15.00 -9.16 -10.55
CA THR A 295 16.45 -8.98 -10.39
C THR A 295 16.87 -7.67 -11.04
N THR A 296 17.60 -6.83 -10.32
CA THR A 296 18.29 -5.69 -10.93
C THR A 296 19.38 -6.26 -11.84
N VAL A 297 19.22 -6.08 -13.15
CA VAL A 297 20.25 -6.46 -14.11
C VAL A 297 21.37 -5.44 -14.00
N ALA A 298 22.29 -5.61 -13.05
CA ALA A 298 23.67 -5.31 -13.38
C ALA A 298 24.04 -6.31 -14.47
N VAL A 299 24.18 -5.80 -15.69
CA VAL A 299 24.52 -6.56 -16.89
C VAL A 299 25.75 -7.42 -16.60
N ASP A 300 25.54 -8.71 -16.43
CA ASP A 300 26.56 -9.72 -16.71
C ASP A 300 25.89 -11.06 -17.05
N SER A 301 25.68 -11.24 -18.36
CA SER A 301 25.97 -12.49 -19.05
C SER A 301 25.24 -13.77 -18.58
N PHE A 302 23.91 -13.81 -18.72
CA PHE A 302 23.14 -15.07 -18.72
C PHE A 302 23.00 -15.67 -20.13
N ARG A 303 24.13 -15.91 -20.79
CA ARG A 303 24.23 -16.85 -21.90
C ARG A 303 25.44 -17.73 -21.67
N THR A 304 25.20 -18.93 -21.14
CA THR A 304 25.79 -20.24 -21.54
C THR A 304 25.60 -21.21 -20.38
N LEU A 305 24.44 -21.88 -20.28
CA LEU A 305 24.34 -23.14 -19.52
C LEU A 305 23.06 -23.95 -19.84
N LEU A 306 22.50 -23.79 -21.05
CA LEU A 306 21.53 -24.72 -21.64
C LEU A 306 21.86 -24.89 -23.12
N GLY A 307 22.85 -25.75 -23.40
CA GLY A 307 23.26 -26.07 -24.77
C GLY A 307 24.08 -27.34 -24.82
N ARG A 308 23.41 -28.49 -24.96
CA ARG A 308 24.07 -29.76 -25.31
C ARG A 308 24.49 -29.73 -26.80
N GLY A 309 25.75 -30.07 -27.05
CA GLY A 309 26.27 -30.70 -28.30
C GLY A 309 27.08 -29.79 -29.25
N PRO A 310 28.09 -30.30 -29.99
CA PRO A 310 28.36 -31.72 -30.29
C PRO A 310 29.71 -32.24 -29.72
N ARG A 311 29.80 -33.56 -29.53
CA ARG A 311 31.08 -34.27 -29.38
C ARG A 311 31.54 -34.73 -30.77
N ILE A 312 32.78 -34.39 -31.11
CA ILE A 312 33.61 -35.16 -32.03
C ILE A 312 34.07 -36.41 -31.28
#